data_AF-A0A8C5SEY8-F1
#
_entry.id   AF-A0A8C5SEY8-F1
#
_cell.length_a   1.000
_cell.length_b   1.000
_cell.length_c   1.000
_cell.angle_alpha   90.00
_cell.angle_beta   90.00
_cell.angle_gamma   90.00
#
_symmetry.space_group_name_H-M   'P 1'
#
loop_
_entity.id
_entity.type
_entity.pdbx_description
1 polymer ?
#
loop_
_entity_poly.entity_id
_entity_poly.type
_entity_poly.pdbx_seq_one_letter_code
_entity_poly.pdbx_strand_id
1 'polypeptide(L)'
;MDLSRVWHLVAVFCLTYVLVKIIQLHLRRQALLKTLNSFAGPPTHWLYGHILEFTPISTVYRKIEEWNYIYPFAFPLWFGRFIACLNITHPDYATPILARTGKRYFITCVINTSLHV
;
A
#
# COMPACT_ATOMS: atom_id res chain seq x y z
N MET A 1 19.14 36.27 22.57
CA MET A 1 18.70 35.44 21.42
C MET A 1 17.19 35.47 21.39
N ASP A 2 16.60 36.04 20.34
CA ASP A 2 15.15 36.27 20.28
C ASP A 2 14.42 34.93 20.12
N LEU A 3 13.69 34.53 21.17
CA LEU A 3 12.94 33.27 21.21
C LEU A 3 11.98 33.13 20.01
N SER A 4 11.37 34.24 19.56
CA SER A 4 10.50 34.28 18.38
C SER A 4 11.22 33.84 17.10
N ARG A 5 12.48 34.27 16.88
CA ARG A 5 13.24 33.88 15.68
C ARG A 5 13.50 32.38 15.65
N VAL A 6 13.78 31.77 16.80
CA VAL A 6 14.02 30.33 16.92
C VAL A 6 12.75 29.54 16.60
N TRP A 7 11.59 29.95 17.12
CA TRP A 7 10.31 29.30 16.80
C TRP A 7 9.96 29.38 15.31
N HIS A 8 10.20 30.53 14.67
CA HIS A 8 10.00 30.67 13.22
C HIS A 8 10.90 29.71 12.42
N LEU A 9 12.17 29.60 12.78
CA LEU A 9 13.09 28.67 12.12
C LEU A 9 12.66 27.20 12.30
N VAL A 10 12.24 26.82 13.52
CA VAL A 10 11.73 25.47 13.80
C VAL A 10 10.44 25.19 13.02
N ALA A 11 9.52 26.15 12.96
CA ALA A 11 8.27 26.00 12.22
C ALA A 11 8.52 25.83 10.71
N VAL A 12 9.41 26.64 10.12
CA VAL A 12 9.80 26.52 8.70
C VAL A 12 10.50 25.19 8.44
N PHE A 13 11.43 24.78 9.30
CA PHE A 13 12.12 23.49 9.16
C PHE A 13 11.13 22.31 9.26
N CYS A 14 10.20 22.36 10.21
CA CYS A 14 9.15 21.34 10.35
C CYS A 14 8.24 21.31 9.11
N LEU A 15 7.79 22.46 8.63
CA LEU A 15 6.94 22.57 7.45
C LEU A 15 7.62 21.99 6.21
N THR A 16 8.89 22.34 5.97
CA THR A 16 9.66 21.81 4.84
C THR A 16 9.86 20.30 4.94
N TYR A 17 10.17 19.77 6.12
CA TYR A 17 10.30 18.34 6.35
C TYR A 17 9.00 17.58 6.06
N VAL A 18 7.86 18.09 6.56
CA VAL A 18 6.53 17.51 6.30
C VAL A 18 6.23 17.54 4.80
N LEU A 19 6.51 18.64 4.10
CA LEU A 19 6.28 18.77 2.67
C LEU A 19 7.09 17.74 1.87
N VAL A 20 8.37 17.55 2.19
CA VAL A 20 9.23 16.54 1.56
C VAL A 20 8.66 15.14 1.77
N LYS A 21 8.19 14.81 2.99
CA LYS A 21 7.57 13.52 3.27
C LYS A 21 6.28 13.30 2.49
N ILE A 22 5.45 14.33 2.37
CA ILE A 22 4.23 14.30 1.55
C ILE A 22 4.57 14.01 0.09
N ILE A 23 5.54 14.73 -0.50
CA ILE A 23 5.97 14.51 -1.89
C ILE A 23 6.49 13.08 -2.08
N GLN A 24 7.36 12.61 -1.18
CA GLN A 24 7.87 11.23 -1.22
C GLN A 24 6.73 10.20 -1.17
N LEU A 25 5.73 10.42 -0.32
CA LEU A 25 4.57 9.55 -0.19
C LEU A 25 3.72 9.55 -1.47
N HIS A 26 3.53 10.72 -2.10
CA HIS A 26 2.82 10.82 -3.37
C HIS A 26 3.55 10.10 -4.51
N LEU A 27 4.87 10.26 -4.62
CA LEU A 27 5.68 9.56 -5.63
C LEU A 27 5.64 8.05 -5.43
N ARG A 28 5.79 7.58 -4.18
CA ARG A 28 5.64 6.16 -3.83
C ARG A 28 4.29 5.62 -4.23
N ARG A 29 3.21 6.37 -3.95
CA ARG A 29 1.86 5.98 -4.35
C ARG A 29 1.72 5.87 -5.86
N GLN A 30 2.27 6.81 -6.63
CA GLN A 30 2.23 6.74 -8.09
C GLN A 30 2.98 5.53 -8.63
N ALA A 31 4.16 5.22 -8.07
CA ALA A 31 4.90 4.02 -8.42
C ALA A 31 4.09 2.75 -8.13
N LEU A 32 3.46 2.69 -6.95
CA LEU A 32 2.61 1.58 -6.55
C LEU A 32 1.40 1.40 -7.49
N LEU A 33 0.71 2.49 -7.83
CA LEU A 33 -0.38 2.46 -8.80
C LEU A 33 0.08 1.95 -10.16
N LYS A 34 1.24 2.41 -10.66
CA LYS A 34 1.79 1.94 -11.93
C LYS A 34 2.08 0.43 -11.88
N THR A 35 2.65 -0.07 -10.79
CA THR A 35 2.93 -1.51 -10.63
C THR A 35 1.67 -2.35 -10.46
N LEU A 36 0.62 -1.80 -9.85
CA LEU A 36 -0.62 -2.53 -9.62
C LEU A 36 -1.59 -2.44 -10.80
N ASN A 37 -1.43 -1.46 -11.68
CA ASN A 37 -2.26 -1.31 -12.89
C ASN A 37 -2.08 -2.46 -13.89
N SER A 38 -1.02 -3.26 -13.78
CA SER A 38 -0.87 -4.49 -14.57
C SER A 38 -1.75 -5.64 -14.09
N PHE A 39 -2.29 -5.56 -12.87
CA PHE A 39 -3.16 -6.57 -12.29
C PHE A 39 -4.62 -6.10 -12.36
N ALA A 40 -5.50 -6.98 -12.83
CA ALA A 40 -6.93 -6.75 -12.72
C ALA A 40 -7.31 -6.76 -11.24
N GLY A 41 -8.22 -5.87 -10.83
CA GLY A 41 -8.63 -5.76 -9.44
C GLY A 41 -9.99 -5.11 -9.26
N PRO A 42 -10.60 -5.30 -8.08
CA PRO A 42 -11.89 -4.72 -7.76
C PRO A 42 -11.82 -3.18 -7.71
N PRO A 43 -12.96 -2.49 -7.92
CA PRO A 43 -13.01 -1.04 -7.89
C PRO A 43 -12.69 -0.51 -6.49
N THR A 44 -11.69 0.36 -6.39
CA THR A 44 -11.23 0.92 -5.12
C THR A 44 -11.86 2.26 -4.82
N HIS A 45 -12.29 2.51 -3.58
CA HIS A 45 -12.63 3.86 -3.14
C HIS A 45 -11.37 4.74 -3.06
N TRP A 46 -11.46 5.98 -3.56
CA TRP A 46 -10.31 6.89 -3.70
C TRP A 46 -9.53 7.16 -2.40
N LEU A 47 -10.19 7.14 -1.24
CA LEU A 47 -9.59 7.40 0.08
C LEU A 47 -9.42 6.15 0.93
N TYR A 48 -10.43 5.27 0.90
CA TYR A 48 -10.56 4.15 1.84
C TYR A 48 -10.15 2.80 1.22
N GLY A 49 -9.90 2.76 -0.09
CA GLY A 49 -9.61 1.51 -0.79
C GLY A 49 -10.75 0.52 -0.60
N HIS A 50 -10.41 -0.70 -0.15
CA HIS A 50 -11.36 -1.79 0.12
C HIS A 50 -11.75 -1.91 1.60
N ILE A 51 -11.26 -1.04 2.49
CA ILE A 51 -11.53 -1.13 3.93
C ILE A 51 -13.05 -1.05 4.22
N LEU A 52 -13.77 -0.21 3.47
CA LEU A 52 -15.22 -0.09 3.60
C LEU A 52 -15.94 -1.39 3.19
N GLU A 53 -15.45 -2.07 2.16
CA GLU A 53 -16.00 -3.36 1.74
C GLU A 53 -15.71 -4.48 2.73
N PHE A 54 -14.67 -4.32 3.55
CA PHE A 54 -14.27 -5.26 4.59
C PHE A 54 -14.99 -5.06 5.94
N THR A 55 -15.93 -4.12 6.03
CA THR A 55 -16.73 -3.89 7.23
C THR A 55 -18.15 -4.39 7.00
N PRO A 56 -18.67 -5.37 7.76
CA PRO A 56 -18.08 -6.05 8.92
C PRO A 56 -17.06 -7.15 8.58
N ILE A 57 -16.09 -7.36 9.49
CA ILE A 57 -14.94 -8.25 9.28
C ILE A 57 -15.31 -9.71 8.98
N SER A 58 -16.48 -10.16 9.43
CA SER A 58 -17.02 -11.49 9.14
C SER A 58 -17.26 -11.74 7.65
N THR A 59 -17.49 -10.68 6.88
CA THR A 59 -17.76 -10.77 5.43
C THR A 59 -16.51 -10.67 4.57
N VAL A 60 -15.36 -10.35 5.16
CA VAL A 60 -14.08 -10.17 4.46
C VAL A 60 -13.68 -11.44 3.72
N TYR A 61 -13.70 -12.57 4.42
CA TYR A 61 -13.28 -13.86 3.84
C TYR A 61 -14.15 -14.23 2.64
N ARG A 62 -15.47 -14.09 2.76
CA ARG A 62 -16.41 -14.37 1.66
C ARG A 62 -16.15 -13.48 0.44
N LYS A 63 -15.93 -12.17 0.65
CA LYS A 63 -15.62 -11.26 -0.46
C LYS A 63 -14.27 -11.56 -1.13
N ILE A 64 -13.26 -11.90 -0.33
CA ILE A 64 -11.95 -12.29 -0.86
C ILE A 64 -12.07 -13.59 -1.67
N GLU A 65 -12.89 -14.54 -1.22
CA GLU A 65 -13.18 -15.77 -1.95
C GLU A 65 -13.91 -15.50 -3.28
N GLU A 66 -14.92 -14.62 -3.28
CA GLU A 66 -15.60 -14.17 -4.50
C GLU A 66 -14.61 -13.50 -5.48
N TRP A 67 -13.71 -12.65 -4.98
CA TRP A 67 -12.68 -12.03 -5.80
C TRP A 67 -11.61 -13.01 -6.27
N ASN A 68 -11.27 -14.03 -5.48
CA ASN A 68 -10.36 -15.10 -5.91
C ASN A 68 -10.93 -15.85 -7.12
N TYR A 69 -12.25 -16.06 -7.17
CA TYR A 69 -12.89 -16.69 -8.32
C TYR A 69 -12.86 -15.80 -9.57
N ILE A 70 -13.05 -14.49 -9.40
CA ILE A 70 -13.04 -13.51 -10.51
C ILE A 70 -11.60 -13.22 -10.99
N TYR A 71 -10.64 -13.18 -10.07
CA TYR A 71 -9.24 -12.83 -10.31
C TYR A 71 -8.31 -13.98 -9.85
N PRO A 72 -8.21 -15.09 -10.61
CA PRO A 72 -7.59 -16.33 -10.17
C PRO A 72 -6.06 -16.28 -10.00
N PHE A 73 -5.39 -15.26 -10.56
CA PHE A 73 -3.93 -15.16 -10.52
C PHE A 73 -3.46 -14.32 -9.34
N ALA A 74 -3.72 -13.02 -9.40
CA ALA A 74 -3.40 -12.07 -8.36
C ALA A 74 -4.27 -10.81 -8.53
N PHE A 75 -4.58 -10.15 -7.41
CA PHE A 75 -5.31 -8.89 -7.42
C PHE A 75 -4.80 -7.93 -6.33
N PRO A 76 -4.78 -6.62 -6.59
CA PRO A 76 -4.39 -5.63 -5.61
C PRO A 76 -5.48 -5.42 -4.55
N LEU A 77 -5.07 -5.39 -3.28
CA LEU A 77 -5.89 -5.00 -2.14
C LEU A 77 -5.40 -3.68 -1.56
N TRP A 78 -6.24 -2.66 -1.58
CA TRP A 78 -5.93 -1.34 -1.03
C TRP A 78 -6.45 -1.18 0.39
N PHE A 79 -5.54 -0.92 1.32
CA PHE A 79 -5.83 -0.53 2.69
C PHE A 79 -5.66 0.99 2.81
N GLY A 80 -6.73 1.72 2.49
CA GLY A 80 -6.68 3.19 2.43
C GLY A 80 -5.92 3.71 1.21
N ARG A 81 -5.30 4.89 1.34
CA ARG A 81 -4.69 5.61 0.22
C ARG A 81 -3.28 5.16 -0.16
N PHE A 82 -2.51 4.68 0.82
CA PHE A 82 -1.04 4.57 0.71
C PHE A 82 -0.51 3.16 0.85
N ILE A 83 -1.32 2.24 1.38
CA ILE A 83 -0.92 0.85 1.60
C ILE A 83 -1.72 0.00 0.63
N ALA A 84 -1.00 -0.75 -0.21
CA ALA A 84 -1.59 -1.78 -1.03
C ALA A 84 -0.81 -3.09 -0.87
N CYS A 85 -1.53 -4.19 -0.88
CA CYS A 85 -0.95 -5.52 -0.79
C CYS A 85 -1.45 -6.32 -2.00
N LEU A 86 -0.55 -7.06 -2.63
CA LEU A 86 -0.89 -7.93 -3.74
C LEU A 86 -1.31 -9.28 -3.17
N ASN A 87 -2.58 -9.65 -3.34
CA ASN A 87 -3.04 -10.99 -3.02
C ASN A 87 -2.73 -11.89 -4.22
N ILE A 88 -1.96 -12.95 -3.99
CA ILE A 88 -1.56 -13.91 -5.01
C ILE A 88 -2.26 -15.20 -4.65
N THR A 89 -2.97 -15.81 -5.59
CA THR A 89 -3.75 -17.03 -5.30
C THR A 89 -3.16 -18.23 -6.04
N HIS A 90 -2.43 -17.99 -7.13
CA HIS A 90 -1.86 -19.04 -7.96
C HIS A 90 -0.49 -19.53 -7.47
N PRO A 91 -0.26 -20.85 -7.34
CA PRO A 91 0.99 -21.42 -6.83
C PRO A 91 2.21 -21.08 -7.70
N ASP A 92 2.04 -21.01 -9.02
CA ASP A 92 3.13 -20.67 -9.96
C ASP A 92 3.68 -19.25 -9.74
N TYR A 93 2.84 -18.31 -9.27
CA TYR A 93 3.28 -16.96 -8.92
C TYR A 93 3.85 -16.89 -7.50
N ALA A 94 3.31 -17.69 -6.58
CA ALA A 94 3.70 -17.66 -5.20
C ALA A 94 5.06 -18.31 -4.92
N THR A 95 5.34 -19.43 -5.59
CA THR A 95 6.58 -20.20 -5.41
C THR A 95 7.85 -19.35 -5.59
N PRO A 96 8.03 -18.60 -6.69
CA PRO A 96 9.23 -17.79 -6.89
C PRO A 96 9.35 -16.64 -5.87
N ILE A 97 8.23 -16.04 -5.46
CA ILE A 97 8.23 -14.95 -4.48
C ILE A 97 8.58 -15.49 -3.08
N LEU A 98 8.01 -16.64 -2.71
CA LEU A 98 8.27 -17.30 -1.43
C LEU A 98 9.72 -17.79 -1.34
N ALA A 99 10.26 -18.33 -2.44
CA ALA A 99 11.65 -18.77 -2.54
C ALA A 99 12.64 -17.61 -2.34
N ARG A 100 12.31 -16.41 -2.86
CA ARG A 100 13.14 -15.21 -2.73
C ARG A 100 13.03 -14.53 -1.35
N THR A 101 11.85 -14.58 -0.73
CA THR A 101 11.54 -13.77 0.46
C THR A 101 11.74 -14.53 1.77
N GLY A 102 11.93 -15.85 1.73
CA GLY A 102 12.18 -16.68 2.91
C GLY A 102 10.96 -16.75 3.83
N LYS A 103 10.11 -17.76 3.61
CA LYS A 103 9.03 -18.23 4.52
C LYS A 103 8.37 -17.15 5.39
N ARG A 104 7.66 -16.18 4.81
CA ARG A 104 6.63 -15.41 5.52
C ARG A 104 5.44 -15.14 4.59
N TYR A 105 4.26 -15.29 5.17
CA TYR A 105 2.89 -15.30 4.63
C TYR A 105 2.61 -14.47 3.36
N PHE A 106 1.74 -15.05 2.53
CA PHE A 106 1.34 -14.74 1.13
C PHE A 106 0.83 -13.32 0.81
N ILE A 107 0.75 -12.41 1.78
CA ILE A 107 0.36 -11.03 1.54
C ILE A 107 1.64 -10.24 1.33
N THR A 108 2.07 -10.09 0.07
CA THR A 108 3.14 -9.15 -0.24
C THR A 108 2.56 -7.74 -0.11
N CYS A 109 2.60 -7.18 1.09
CA CYS A 109 2.38 -5.76 1.24
C CYS A 109 3.56 -5.06 0.59
N VAL A 110 3.28 -4.32 -0.48
CA VAL A 110 4.28 -3.44 -1.10
C VAL A 110 4.39 -2.21 -0.20
N ILE A 111 4.95 -2.42 0.98
CA ILE A 111 5.49 -1.35 1.81
C ILE A 111 6.89 -1.18 1.25
N ASN A 112 7.05 -0.31 0.26
CA ASN A 112 8.35 -0.01 -0.28
C ASN A 112 9.15 0.76 0.81
N THR A 113 9.74 0.01 1.73
CA THR A 113 10.82 0.43 2.62
C THR A 113 12.16 0.33 1.89
N SER A 114 12.22 0.76 0.63
CA SER A 114 13.48 1.26 0.06
C SER A 114 13.68 2.68 0.56
N LEU A 115 14.04 2.78 1.84
CA LEU A 115 14.89 3.84 2.35
C LEU A 115 16.23 3.15 2.67
N HIS A 116 16.97 2.79 1.62
CA HIS A 116 18.42 2.67 1.75
C HIS A 116 18.96 4.10 1.69
N VAL A 117 19.07 4.71 2.87
CA VAL A 117 20.08 5.70 3.24
C VAL A 117 20.57 5.30 4.62
#